data_AF-A0A1V6U3C1-F1
#
_entry.id   AF-A0A1V6U3C1-F1
#
_cell.length_a   1.000
_cell.length_b   1.000
_cell.length_c   1.000
_cell.angle_alpha   90.00
_cell.angle_beta   90.00
_cell.angle_gamma   90.00
#
_symmetry.space_group_name_H-M   'P 1'
#
loop_
_entity.id
_entity.type
_entity.pdbx_description
1 polymer ?
#
loop_
_entity_poly.entity_id
_entity_poly.type
_entity_poly.pdbx_seq_one_letter_code
_entity_poly.pdbx_strand_id
1 'polypeptide(L)'
;MPPPASLSRSVRFENSQPRTDISNTFSDTVKLEVTRLSGVECWSCSITDPEFAHVVAQEDGQVQHWREAGLFPFSLKAAMNCIQLCPTCYTAYACFNDPRWVFLPTDLNFFIRHEIEDQQRRAQADLPSGRIVPTAKDYHDHLASKDLVPHDAIGGLYRGYYLNDFFRIGRFPIDFLKLPTTPKPWHGHPLATIRRGIAILGSARCYALGRTTIDELTTLRDLYFNNKNLIDAKLVQLYHLSPADNKRKRSDKESDQHEKKPKLTTNAGNDGAVQDVGNSQDARHVRSQAEVSGPVGVKTDVYASTEWVLGPSATGNDAINRFAPVLQSIDVTWLLR
;
A
#
# COMPACT_ATOMS: atom_id res chain seq x y z
N MET A 1 7.84 69.43 11.26
CA MET A 1 7.97 68.47 12.38
C MET A 1 7.18 67.23 12.02
N PRO A 2 7.77 66.02 12.02
CA PRO A 2 7.06 64.78 11.72
C PRO A 2 6.39 64.21 12.99
N PRO A 3 5.37 63.35 12.88
CA PRO A 3 4.92 62.54 14.01
C PRO A 3 5.80 61.28 14.17
N PRO A 4 5.92 60.73 15.39
CA PRO A 4 6.80 59.60 15.67
C PRO A 4 6.18 58.26 15.27
N ALA A 5 7.04 57.36 14.81
CA ALA A 5 6.72 55.97 14.51
C ALA A 5 6.63 55.13 15.80
N SER A 6 5.54 54.38 15.96
CA SER A 6 5.44 53.31 16.98
C SER A 6 5.45 51.94 16.30
N LEU A 7 6.58 51.25 16.42
CA LEU A 7 6.79 49.86 16.00
C LEU A 7 6.14 48.90 17.01
N SER A 8 5.01 48.30 16.66
CA SER A 8 4.52 47.09 17.33
C SER A 8 5.15 45.87 16.65
N ARG A 9 6.34 45.46 17.12
CA ARG A 9 6.99 44.22 16.66
C ARG A 9 6.48 43.06 17.49
N SER A 10 5.52 42.34 16.91
CA SER A 10 5.04 41.04 17.39
C SER A 10 6.21 40.08 17.55
N VAL A 11 6.43 39.57 18.76
CA VAL A 11 7.40 38.51 19.04
C VAL A 11 6.87 37.23 18.40
N ARG A 12 7.52 36.83 17.30
CA ARG A 12 7.29 35.58 16.58
C ARG A 12 7.96 34.47 17.40
N PHE A 13 7.16 33.61 18.04
CA PHE A 13 7.68 32.34 18.55
C PHE A 13 7.93 31.43 17.34
N GLU A 14 9.16 31.44 16.83
CA GLU A 14 9.67 30.43 15.91
C GLU A 14 9.93 29.13 16.69
N ASN A 15 8.90 28.30 16.80
CA ASN A 15 9.08 26.87 17.07
C ASN A 15 9.17 26.13 15.73
N SER A 16 10.28 26.28 15.04
CA SER A 16 10.66 25.42 13.92
C SER A 16 11.32 24.15 14.46
N GLN A 17 10.50 23.21 14.92
CA GLN A 17 10.91 21.81 14.85
C GLN A 17 10.75 21.35 13.41
N PRO A 18 11.73 20.66 12.81
CA PRO A 18 11.56 20.06 11.50
C PRO A 18 10.54 18.94 11.65
N ARG A 19 9.30 19.19 11.24
CA ARG A 19 8.43 18.09 10.85
C ARG A 19 9.08 17.47 9.62
N THR A 20 9.67 16.29 9.79
CA THR A 20 9.79 15.33 8.70
C THR A 20 8.37 14.93 8.31
N ASP A 21 7.65 15.83 7.64
CA ASP A 21 6.43 15.48 6.92
C ASP A 21 6.86 14.46 5.87
N ILE A 22 6.64 13.18 6.18
CA ILE A 22 6.77 12.11 5.22
C ILE A 22 5.75 12.43 4.14
N SER A 23 6.20 13.06 3.05
CA SER A 23 5.29 13.40 1.96
C SER A 23 4.61 12.11 1.47
N ASN A 24 3.29 12.13 1.46
CA ASN A 24 2.46 11.07 0.87
C ASN A 24 2.46 11.12 -0.66
N THR A 25 3.23 12.05 -1.26
CA THR A 25 3.41 12.16 -2.71
C THR A 25 4.58 11.30 -3.20
N PHE A 26 4.48 10.85 -4.46
CA PHE A 26 5.63 10.28 -5.17
C PHE A 26 6.69 11.34 -5.43
N SER A 27 7.97 10.93 -5.48
CA SER A 27 9.06 11.80 -5.93
C SER A 27 8.95 12.06 -7.43
N ASP A 28 9.51 13.16 -7.89
CA ASP A 28 9.46 13.52 -9.32
C ASP A 28 10.19 12.49 -10.20
N THR A 29 11.24 11.85 -9.68
CA THR A 29 11.92 10.74 -10.37
C THR A 29 10.99 9.54 -10.58
N VAL A 30 10.14 9.23 -9.60
CA VAL A 30 9.13 8.17 -9.74
C VAL A 30 8.05 8.58 -10.74
N LYS A 31 7.56 9.82 -10.69
CA LYS A 31 6.59 10.33 -11.67
C LYS A 31 7.14 10.26 -13.11
N LEU A 32 8.39 10.67 -13.32
CA LEU A 32 9.08 10.58 -14.60
C LEU A 32 9.21 9.14 -15.11
N GLU A 33 9.58 8.21 -14.23
CA GLU A 33 9.70 6.79 -14.59
C GLU A 33 8.36 6.16 -14.95
N VAL A 34 7.31 6.47 -14.20
CA VAL A 34 5.95 6.00 -14.50
C VAL A 34 5.50 6.54 -15.85
N THR A 35 5.79 7.81 -16.13
CA THR A 35 5.50 8.45 -17.42
C THR A 35 6.27 7.79 -18.56
N ARG A 36 7.55 7.44 -18.35
CA ARG A 36 8.35 6.67 -19.32
C ARG A 36 7.73 5.30 -19.61
N LEU A 37 7.16 4.66 -18.59
CA LEU A 37 6.62 3.29 -18.66
C LEU A 37 5.19 3.23 -19.20
N SER A 38 4.37 4.26 -18.98
CA SER A 38 2.92 4.20 -19.23
C SER A 38 2.38 5.36 -20.08
N GLY A 39 3.24 6.31 -20.47
CA GLY A 39 2.86 7.50 -21.22
C GLY A 39 2.36 8.65 -20.34
N VAL A 40 1.69 9.62 -20.95
CA VAL A 40 1.15 10.84 -20.30
C VAL A 40 -0.36 10.84 -20.14
N GLU A 41 -1.01 9.73 -20.47
CA GLU A 41 -2.47 9.63 -20.45
C GLU A 41 -2.95 8.85 -19.22
N CYS A 42 -4.21 9.09 -18.86
CA CYS A 42 -4.90 8.26 -17.88
C CYS A 42 -4.91 6.80 -18.34
N TRP A 43 -4.32 5.92 -17.54
CA TRP A 43 -4.25 4.49 -17.84
C TRP A 43 -5.64 3.88 -18.10
N SER A 44 -6.65 4.35 -17.38
CA SER A 44 -8.03 3.86 -17.45
C SER A 44 -8.76 4.32 -18.72
N CYS A 45 -8.83 5.63 -18.97
CA CYS A 45 -9.69 6.22 -20.02
C CYS A 45 -8.96 7.01 -21.11
N SER A 46 -7.63 7.07 -21.09
CA SER A 46 -6.78 7.77 -22.07
C SER A 46 -6.96 9.30 -22.14
N ILE A 47 -7.67 9.91 -21.17
CA ILE A 47 -7.73 11.37 -21.03
C ILE A 47 -6.34 11.88 -20.60
N THR A 48 -5.91 13.02 -21.15
CA THR A 48 -4.66 13.70 -20.81
C THR A 48 -4.67 14.26 -19.39
N ASP A 49 -3.52 14.72 -18.91
CA ASP A 49 -3.33 15.30 -17.58
C ASP A 49 -3.73 14.40 -16.39
N PRO A 50 -3.22 13.16 -16.33
CA PRO A 50 -3.45 12.28 -15.19
C PRO A 50 -2.69 12.70 -13.93
N GLU A 51 -3.25 12.38 -12.78
CA GLU A 51 -2.57 12.41 -11.49
C GLU A 51 -1.89 11.06 -11.20
N PHE A 52 -0.84 11.07 -10.36
CA PHE A 52 -0.12 9.87 -9.96
C PHE A 52 -0.74 9.27 -8.69
N ALA A 53 -1.43 8.14 -8.85
CA ALA A 53 -2.13 7.46 -7.78
C ALA A 53 -1.31 6.30 -7.22
N HIS A 54 -1.34 6.13 -5.89
CA HIS A 54 -0.86 4.92 -5.25
C HIS A 54 -1.87 3.79 -5.48
N VAL A 55 -1.43 2.65 -6.02
CA VAL A 55 -2.29 1.46 -6.17
C VAL A 55 -2.61 0.89 -4.80
N VAL A 56 -1.61 0.75 -3.94
CA VAL A 56 -1.77 0.54 -2.49
C VAL A 56 -1.41 1.85 -1.78
N ALA A 57 -2.40 2.48 -1.14
CA ALA A 57 -2.21 3.74 -0.42
C ALA A 57 -1.21 3.60 0.73
N GLN A 58 -0.51 4.69 1.09
CA GLN A 58 0.46 4.65 2.19
C GLN A 58 -0.22 4.51 3.55
N GLU A 59 -1.41 5.08 3.69
CA GLU A 59 -2.25 5.09 4.89
C GLU A 59 -3.15 3.85 5.00
N ASP A 60 -2.93 2.88 4.11
CA ASP A 60 -3.67 1.65 4.10
C ASP A 60 -3.34 0.80 5.33
N GLY A 61 -4.31 0.73 6.25
CA GLY A 61 -4.16 0.04 7.53
C GLY A 61 -3.88 -1.48 7.42
N GLN A 62 -4.03 -2.09 6.24
CA GLN A 62 -3.71 -3.51 6.06
C GLN A 62 -2.29 -3.77 5.54
N VAL A 63 -1.52 -2.75 5.17
CA VAL A 63 -0.17 -2.91 4.59
C VAL A 63 0.73 -3.77 5.46
N GLN A 64 0.67 -3.59 6.79
CA GLN A 64 1.50 -4.34 7.71
C GLN A 64 1.20 -5.85 7.68
N HIS A 65 -0.08 -6.23 7.67
CA HIS A 65 -0.48 -7.64 7.57
C HIS A 65 -0.05 -8.28 6.25
N TRP A 66 -0.08 -7.52 5.16
CA TRP A 66 0.39 -7.99 3.86
C TRP A 66 1.92 -8.17 3.83
N ARG A 67 2.68 -7.29 4.49
CA ARG A 67 4.13 -7.43 4.65
C ARG A 67 4.50 -8.62 5.53
N GLU A 68 3.82 -8.79 6.67
CA GLU A 68 4.01 -9.93 7.58
C GLU A 68 3.69 -11.27 6.91
N ALA A 69 2.69 -11.28 6.02
CA ALA A 69 2.39 -12.44 5.19
C ALA A 69 3.40 -12.65 4.03
N GLY A 70 4.41 -11.79 3.87
CA GLY A 70 5.41 -11.87 2.80
C GLY A 70 4.86 -11.56 1.40
N LEU A 71 3.76 -10.80 1.31
CA LEU A 71 3.09 -10.48 0.05
C LEU A 71 3.52 -9.16 -0.58
N PHE A 72 4.01 -8.20 0.22
CA PHE A 72 4.48 -6.91 -0.29
C PHE A 72 6.00 -6.79 -0.18
N PRO A 73 6.76 -7.29 -1.17
CA PRO A 73 8.21 -7.18 -1.18
C PRO A 73 8.71 -5.81 -1.68
N PHE A 74 7.84 -4.83 -1.89
CA PHE A 74 8.16 -3.55 -2.54
C PHE A 74 7.83 -2.33 -1.68
N SER A 75 8.48 -1.21 -1.98
CA SER A 75 8.18 0.09 -1.38
C SER A 75 6.89 0.67 -1.96
N LEU A 76 6.00 1.17 -1.11
CA LEU A 76 4.77 1.83 -1.57
C LEU A 76 5.04 3.12 -2.34
N LYS A 77 6.24 3.69 -2.21
CA LYS A 77 6.68 4.90 -2.95
C LYS A 77 7.37 4.57 -4.28
N ALA A 78 7.53 3.28 -4.62
CA ALA A 78 8.15 2.87 -5.87
C ALA A 78 7.21 3.04 -7.07
N ALA A 79 7.81 3.19 -8.27
CA ALA A 79 7.06 3.27 -9.52
C ALA A 79 6.09 2.10 -9.71
N MET A 80 6.47 0.89 -9.28
CA MET A 80 5.61 -0.29 -9.42
C MET A 80 4.31 -0.27 -8.60
N ASN A 81 4.15 0.69 -7.67
CA ASN A 81 2.92 0.92 -6.92
C ASN A 81 2.19 2.18 -7.42
N CYS A 82 2.58 2.72 -8.57
CA CYS A 82 2.04 3.95 -9.12
C CYS A 82 1.24 3.69 -10.40
N ILE A 83 0.14 4.43 -10.57
CA ILE A 83 -0.68 4.43 -11.77
C ILE A 83 -1.14 5.86 -12.09
N GLN A 84 -1.13 6.22 -13.36
CA GLN A 84 -1.62 7.52 -13.85
C GLN A 84 -3.13 7.46 -14.08
N LEU A 85 -3.90 8.31 -13.39
CA LEU A 85 -5.35 8.39 -13.51
C LEU A 85 -5.81 9.85 -13.60
N CYS A 86 -6.70 10.18 -14.53
CA CYS A 86 -7.36 11.49 -14.54
C CYS A 86 -8.20 11.67 -13.24
N PRO A 87 -8.55 12.91 -12.85
CA PRO A 87 -9.25 13.17 -11.57
C PRO A 87 -10.54 12.35 -11.37
N THR A 88 -11.27 12.07 -12.47
CA THR A 88 -12.49 11.25 -12.44
C THR A 88 -12.17 9.78 -12.13
N CYS A 89 -11.21 9.19 -12.84
CA CYS A 89 -10.78 7.81 -12.60
C CYS A 89 -10.08 7.67 -11.24
N TYR A 90 -9.30 8.67 -10.82
CA TYR A 90 -8.68 8.72 -9.50
C TYR A 90 -9.74 8.65 -8.40
N THR A 91 -10.76 9.50 -8.46
CA THR A 91 -11.85 9.52 -7.46
C THR A 91 -12.60 8.19 -7.42
N ALA A 92 -12.87 7.60 -8.60
CA ALA A 92 -13.50 6.30 -8.71
C ALA A 92 -12.65 5.16 -8.13
N TYR A 93 -11.33 5.25 -8.29
CA TYR A 93 -10.35 4.32 -7.75
C TYR A 93 -10.18 4.47 -6.24
N ALA A 94 -9.97 5.69 -5.75
CA ALA A 94 -9.52 6.01 -4.39
C ALA A 94 -10.58 5.76 -3.30
N CYS A 95 -11.86 5.60 -3.67
CA CYS A 95 -12.92 5.32 -2.70
C CYS A 95 -12.71 3.95 -2.03
N PHE A 96 -12.05 3.91 -0.88
CA PHE A 96 -11.65 2.67 -0.20
C PHE A 96 -12.85 1.81 0.24
N ASN A 97 -13.86 2.44 0.84
CA ASN A 97 -15.04 1.73 1.37
C ASN A 97 -16.01 1.25 0.28
N ASP A 98 -15.99 1.89 -0.89
CA ASP A 98 -16.91 1.63 -1.98
C ASP A 98 -16.24 1.91 -3.33
N PRO A 99 -15.25 1.09 -3.73
CA PRO A 99 -14.55 1.29 -5.00
C PRO A 99 -15.56 1.34 -6.15
N ARG A 100 -15.41 2.31 -7.03
CA ARG A 100 -16.24 2.46 -8.23
C ARG A 100 -15.54 1.92 -9.47
N TRP A 101 -14.23 1.82 -9.40
CA TRP A 101 -13.37 1.26 -10.42
C TRP A 101 -12.20 0.53 -9.79
N VAL A 102 -11.85 -0.60 -10.36
CA VAL A 102 -10.61 -1.33 -10.06
C VAL A 102 -10.02 -1.84 -11.36
N PHE A 103 -8.80 -2.35 -11.30
CA PHE A 103 -8.22 -3.12 -12.38
C PHE A 103 -7.49 -4.32 -11.80
N LEU A 104 -7.54 -5.45 -12.50
CA LEU A 104 -7.02 -6.74 -12.02
C LEU A 104 -6.23 -7.44 -13.12
N PRO A 105 -5.28 -8.32 -12.76
CA PRO A 105 -4.62 -9.19 -13.72
C PRO A 105 -5.65 -9.98 -14.53
N THR A 106 -5.37 -10.18 -15.81
CA THR A 106 -6.26 -10.94 -16.71
C THR A 106 -6.26 -12.45 -16.46
N ASP A 107 -5.22 -12.98 -15.83
CA ASP A 107 -5.05 -14.40 -15.52
C ASP A 107 -4.73 -14.56 -14.02
N LEU A 108 -5.77 -14.58 -13.18
CA LEU A 108 -5.62 -14.80 -11.74
C LEU A 108 -5.15 -16.22 -11.41
N ASN A 109 -5.44 -17.20 -12.28
CA ASN A 109 -5.00 -18.59 -12.11
C ASN A 109 -3.49 -18.75 -12.13
N PHE A 110 -2.75 -17.88 -12.81
CA PHE A 110 -1.30 -17.81 -12.69
C PHE A 110 -0.85 -17.63 -11.23
N PHE A 111 -1.44 -16.65 -10.53
CA PHE A 111 -1.10 -16.34 -9.14
C PHE A 111 -1.54 -17.45 -8.18
N ILE A 112 -2.68 -18.09 -8.46
CA ILE A 112 -3.18 -19.22 -7.67
C ILE A 112 -2.19 -20.39 -7.74
N ARG A 113 -1.79 -20.80 -8.96
CA ARG A 113 -0.83 -21.89 -9.15
C ARG A 113 0.50 -21.59 -8.49
N HIS A 114 1.02 -20.38 -8.66
CA HIS A 114 2.28 -19.98 -8.06
C HIS A 114 2.23 -20.03 -6.52
N GLU A 115 1.14 -19.61 -5.88
CA GLU A 115 1.02 -19.70 -4.42
C GLU A 115 0.90 -21.17 -3.95
N ILE A 116 0.19 -22.02 -4.69
CA ILE A 116 0.11 -23.46 -4.37
C ILE A 116 1.51 -24.10 -4.44
N GLU A 117 2.27 -23.82 -5.51
CA GLU A 117 3.64 -24.30 -5.69
C GLU A 117 4.58 -23.77 -4.60
N ASP A 118 4.46 -22.49 -4.24
CA ASP A 118 5.22 -21.89 -3.14
C ASP A 118 4.89 -22.52 -1.77
N GLN A 119 3.62 -22.82 -1.51
CA GLN A 119 3.20 -23.51 -0.29
C GLN A 119 3.77 -24.92 -0.21
N GLN A 120 3.75 -25.67 -1.32
CA GLN A 120 4.36 -27.01 -1.39
C GLN A 120 5.88 -26.94 -1.13
N ARG A 121 6.56 -25.98 -1.76
CA ARG A 121 7.98 -25.71 -1.53
C ARG A 121 8.28 -25.39 -0.06
N ARG A 122 7.47 -24.53 0.57
CA ARG A 122 7.64 -24.19 2.00
C ARG A 122 7.34 -25.37 2.93
N ALA A 123 6.42 -26.26 2.56
CA ALA A 123 6.11 -27.46 3.34
C ALA A 123 7.21 -28.54 3.26
N GLN A 124 8.00 -28.55 2.18
CA GLN A 124 9.10 -29.50 1.97
C GLN A 124 10.46 -29.01 2.50
N ALA A 125 10.58 -27.72 2.85
CA ALA A 125 11.83 -27.16 3.32
C ALA A 125 12.10 -27.52 4.79
N ASP A 126 13.28 -28.09 5.07
CA ASP A 126 13.73 -28.40 6.45
C ASP A 126 13.90 -27.15 7.31
N LEU A 127 14.12 -26.00 6.69
CA LEU A 127 14.23 -24.69 7.33
C LEU A 127 13.05 -23.80 6.94
N PRO A 128 12.57 -22.94 7.86
CA PRO A 128 11.54 -21.95 7.55
C PRO A 128 11.98 -21.09 6.36
N SER A 129 11.34 -21.32 5.21
CA SER A 129 11.60 -20.54 4.00
C SER A 129 10.53 -19.46 3.84
N GLY A 130 10.96 -18.23 3.56
CA GLY A 130 10.05 -17.11 3.30
C GLY A 130 9.15 -17.37 2.10
N ARG A 131 7.97 -16.74 2.07
CA ARG A 131 7.05 -16.78 0.93
C ARG A 131 7.72 -16.17 -0.30
N ILE A 132 7.60 -16.81 -1.46
CA ILE A 132 8.02 -16.27 -2.74
C ILE A 132 6.78 -15.87 -3.52
N VAL A 133 6.73 -14.62 -3.97
CA VAL A 133 5.62 -14.08 -4.75
C VAL A 133 6.04 -13.80 -6.19
N PRO A 134 5.13 -13.91 -7.17
CA PRO A 134 5.41 -13.54 -8.55
C PRO A 134 5.77 -12.07 -8.66
N THR A 135 6.85 -11.77 -9.37
CA THR A 135 7.21 -10.41 -9.78
C THR A 135 6.35 -9.95 -10.96
N ALA A 136 6.38 -8.66 -11.28
CA ALA A 136 5.79 -8.14 -12.51
C ALA A 136 6.41 -8.79 -13.76
N LYS A 137 7.70 -9.13 -13.71
CA LYS A 137 8.42 -9.82 -14.80
C LYS A 137 7.93 -11.26 -14.97
N ASP A 138 7.77 -12.01 -13.87
CA ASP A 138 7.30 -13.40 -13.94
C ASP A 138 5.90 -13.47 -14.58
N TYR A 139 5.03 -12.51 -14.23
CA TYR A 139 3.71 -12.43 -14.83
C TYR A 139 3.76 -12.03 -16.31
N HIS A 140 4.61 -11.07 -16.69
CA HIS A 140 4.86 -10.73 -18.09
C HIS A 140 5.34 -11.95 -18.89
N ASP A 141 6.38 -12.64 -18.40
CA ASP A 141 6.99 -13.78 -19.10
C ASP A 141 5.96 -14.92 -19.30
N HIS A 142 5.10 -15.16 -18.30
CA HIS A 142 3.98 -16.10 -18.42
C HIS A 142 3.02 -15.70 -19.54
N LEU A 143 2.63 -14.43 -19.63
CA LEU A 143 1.73 -13.95 -20.69
C LEU A 143 2.40 -13.98 -22.07
N ALA A 144 3.68 -13.64 -22.16
CA ALA A 144 4.46 -13.70 -23.38
C ALA A 144 4.62 -15.13 -23.87
N SER A 145 4.82 -16.10 -22.97
CA SER A 145 4.89 -17.54 -23.31
C SER A 145 3.58 -18.11 -23.88
N LYS A 146 2.47 -17.39 -23.71
CA LYS A 146 1.14 -17.71 -24.24
C LYS A 146 0.77 -16.85 -25.46
N ASP A 147 1.70 -16.05 -25.98
CA ASP A 147 1.47 -15.09 -27.06
C ASP A 147 0.33 -14.08 -26.79
N LEU A 148 0.07 -13.77 -25.50
CA LEU A 148 -0.98 -12.82 -25.09
C LEU A 148 -0.49 -11.38 -25.02
N VAL A 149 0.81 -11.17 -24.89
CA VAL A 149 1.46 -9.86 -24.91
C VAL A 149 2.74 -9.94 -25.76
N PRO A 150 3.10 -8.87 -26.49
CA PRO A 150 4.40 -8.75 -27.14
C PRO A 150 5.55 -8.88 -26.12
N HIS A 151 6.69 -9.41 -26.56
CA HIS A 151 7.89 -9.54 -25.69
C HIS A 151 8.48 -8.21 -25.22
N ASP A 152 8.19 -7.13 -25.94
CA ASP A 152 8.59 -5.75 -25.61
C ASP A 152 7.53 -5.00 -24.78
N ALA A 153 6.41 -5.66 -24.44
CA ALA A 153 5.37 -5.06 -23.62
C ALA A 153 5.87 -4.77 -22.19
N ILE A 154 5.34 -3.71 -21.61
CA ILE A 154 5.73 -3.27 -20.28
C ILE A 154 4.84 -3.94 -19.23
N GLY A 155 5.40 -4.89 -18.49
CA GLY A 155 4.75 -5.54 -17.35
C GLY A 155 3.62 -6.49 -17.76
N GLY A 156 2.66 -6.68 -16.85
CA GLY A 156 1.55 -7.63 -17.05
C GLY A 156 0.36 -7.03 -17.79
N LEU A 157 -0.61 -7.89 -18.16
CA LEU A 157 -1.87 -7.47 -18.80
C LEU A 157 -3.01 -7.42 -17.79
N TYR A 158 -3.65 -6.26 -17.66
CA TYR A 158 -4.67 -5.99 -16.64
C TYR A 158 -5.97 -5.47 -17.27
N ARG A 159 -7.11 -5.87 -16.72
CA ARG A 159 -8.43 -5.42 -17.14
C ARG A 159 -9.03 -4.46 -16.12
N GLY A 160 -9.54 -3.32 -16.59
CA GLY A 160 -10.37 -2.42 -15.79
C GLY A 160 -11.80 -2.96 -15.59
N TYR A 161 -12.31 -2.86 -14.36
CA TYR A 161 -13.68 -3.22 -13.98
C TYR A 161 -14.38 -1.99 -13.43
N TYR A 162 -15.47 -1.59 -14.10
CA TYR A 162 -16.33 -0.49 -13.69
C TYR A 162 -17.45 -1.04 -12.81
N LEU A 163 -17.40 -0.72 -11.53
CA LEU A 163 -18.34 -1.21 -10.51
C LEU A 163 -19.57 -0.28 -10.38
N ASN A 164 -19.49 0.92 -10.96
CA ASN A 164 -20.59 1.85 -11.13
C ASN A 164 -20.35 2.66 -12.41
N ASP A 165 -21.43 3.13 -13.03
CA ASP A 165 -21.36 4.15 -14.06
C ASP A 165 -21.14 5.52 -13.40
N PHE A 166 -19.88 5.92 -13.27
CA PHE A 166 -19.46 7.24 -12.78
C PHE A 166 -19.05 8.19 -13.92
N PHE A 167 -19.15 7.77 -15.19
CA PHE A 167 -18.95 8.63 -16.35
C PHE A 167 -20.23 9.42 -16.71
N ARG A 168 -21.11 9.67 -15.73
CA ARG A 168 -22.45 10.27 -15.89
C ARG A 168 -22.47 11.74 -16.35
N ILE A 169 -21.47 12.18 -17.09
CA ILE A 169 -21.56 13.37 -17.93
C ILE A 169 -22.12 12.91 -19.29
N GLY A 170 -23.43 12.67 -19.34
CA GLY A 170 -24.17 12.44 -20.58
C GLY A 170 -24.03 11.04 -21.19
N ARG A 171 -24.94 10.12 -20.83
CA ARG A 171 -25.28 8.84 -21.50
C ARG A 171 -24.34 8.40 -22.64
N PHE A 172 -23.14 7.96 -22.30
CA PHE A 172 -22.27 7.32 -23.28
C PHE A 172 -22.84 5.91 -23.61
N PRO A 173 -22.96 5.53 -24.88
CA PRO A 173 -23.26 4.15 -25.26
C PRO A 173 -22.34 3.15 -24.56
N ILE A 174 -22.83 1.95 -24.23
CA ILE A 174 -22.03 0.87 -23.61
C ILE A 174 -20.74 0.57 -24.41
N ASP A 175 -20.76 0.82 -25.72
CA ASP A 175 -19.58 0.70 -26.58
C ASP A 175 -18.40 1.60 -26.15
N PHE A 176 -18.67 2.74 -25.51
CA PHE A 176 -17.62 3.59 -24.92
C PHE A 176 -16.94 2.94 -23.71
N LEU A 177 -17.59 1.99 -23.03
CA LEU A 177 -16.97 1.21 -21.95
C LEU A 177 -16.15 0.03 -22.48
N LYS A 178 -16.34 -0.39 -23.74
CA LYS A 178 -15.55 -1.49 -24.32
C LYS A 178 -14.07 -1.12 -24.43
N LEU A 179 -13.77 0.07 -24.94
CA LEU A 179 -12.38 0.54 -25.08
C LEU A 179 -11.63 0.65 -23.74
N PRO A 180 -12.18 1.26 -22.67
CA PRO A 180 -11.48 1.36 -21.40
C PRO A 180 -11.56 0.09 -20.53
N THR A 181 -12.34 -0.92 -20.93
CA THR A 181 -12.31 -2.28 -20.33
C THR A 181 -11.45 -3.26 -21.11
N THR A 182 -10.87 -2.86 -22.26
CA THR A 182 -9.87 -3.70 -22.92
C THR A 182 -8.70 -3.90 -21.97
N PRO A 183 -8.12 -5.11 -21.94
CA PRO A 183 -6.91 -5.31 -21.16
C PRO A 183 -5.76 -4.42 -21.65
N LYS A 184 -5.03 -3.83 -20.71
CA LYS A 184 -3.91 -2.92 -20.96
C LYS A 184 -2.67 -3.35 -20.18
N PRO A 185 -1.46 -3.10 -20.72
CA PRO A 185 -0.23 -3.35 -19.99
C PRO A 185 -0.12 -2.42 -18.78
N TRP A 186 0.38 -2.94 -17.65
CA TRP A 186 0.78 -2.12 -16.51
C TRP A 186 2.06 -2.66 -15.89
N HIS A 187 2.99 -1.75 -15.63
CA HIS A 187 4.35 -2.03 -15.20
C HIS A 187 4.46 -2.46 -13.72
N GLY A 188 3.39 -2.28 -12.95
CA GLY A 188 3.44 -2.42 -11.51
C GLY A 188 3.33 -3.85 -10.98
N HIS A 189 3.51 -3.97 -9.66
CA HIS A 189 3.51 -5.26 -8.99
C HIS A 189 2.08 -5.84 -8.93
N PRO A 190 1.83 -7.07 -9.44
CA PRO A 190 0.48 -7.60 -9.53
C PRO A 190 -0.25 -7.67 -8.19
N LEU A 191 0.46 -8.02 -7.10
CA LEU A 191 -0.11 -8.05 -5.75
C LEU A 191 -0.71 -6.73 -5.27
N ALA A 192 -0.25 -5.58 -5.76
CA ALA A 192 -0.86 -4.29 -5.45
C ALA A 192 -2.33 -4.24 -5.91
N THR A 193 -2.60 -4.76 -7.11
CA THR A 193 -3.95 -4.84 -7.70
C THR A 193 -4.77 -6.00 -7.13
N ILE A 194 -4.14 -7.15 -6.86
CA ILE A 194 -4.81 -8.30 -6.26
C ILE A 194 -5.30 -7.97 -4.86
N ARG A 195 -4.54 -7.20 -4.07
CA ARG A 195 -5.05 -6.61 -2.83
C ARG A 195 -6.38 -5.93 -3.12
N ARG A 196 -6.40 -4.96 -4.03
CA ARG A 196 -7.61 -4.19 -4.31
C ARG A 196 -8.77 -5.11 -4.71
N GLY A 197 -8.50 -6.13 -5.53
CA GLY A 197 -9.46 -7.18 -5.89
C GLY A 197 -10.03 -7.92 -4.69
N ILE A 198 -9.19 -8.39 -3.76
CA ILE A 198 -9.62 -9.06 -2.53
C ILE A 198 -10.48 -8.12 -1.66
N ALA A 199 -10.13 -6.84 -1.56
CA ALA A 199 -10.92 -5.87 -0.79
C ALA A 199 -12.35 -5.70 -1.35
N ILE A 200 -12.53 -5.80 -2.68
CA ILE A 200 -13.86 -5.72 -3.31
C ILE A 200 -14.77 -6.86 -2.86
N LEU A 201 -14.25 -8.03 -2.48
CA LEU A 201 -15.08 -9.14 -2.01
C LEU A 201 -15.93 -8.75 -0.79
N GLY A 202 -15.49 -7.77 0.00
CA GLY A 202 -16.27 -7.20 1.11
C GLY A 202 -17.26 -6.10 0.69
N SER A 203 -17.22 -5.62 -0.55
CA SER A 203 -18.13 -4.61 -1.08
C SER A 203 -19.38 -5.24 -1.67
N ALA A 204 -20.53 -4.59 -1.48
CA ALA A 204 -21.77 -4.96 -2.14
C ALA A 204 -21.69 -4.89 -3.67
N ARG A 205 -20.70 -4.22 -4.27
CA ARG A 205 -20.51 -4.13 -5.72
C ARG A 205 -19.71 -5.27 -6.33
N CYS A 206 -19.28 -6.25 -5.53
CA CYS A 206 -18.56 -7.41 -6.05
C CYS A 206 -19.33 -8.17 -7.13
N TYR A 207 -20.67 -8.10 -7.15
CA TYR A 207 -21.51 -8.70 -8.19
C TYR A 207 -21.22 -8.18 -9.61
N ALA A 208 -20.59 -7.01 -9.76
CA ALA A 208 -20.20 -6.49 -11.06
C ALA A 208 -19.00 -7.26 -11.67
N LEU A 209 -18.30 -8.05 -10.85
CA LEU A 209 -17.27 -8.98 -11.32
C LEU A 209 -17.93 -10.28 -11.79
N GLY A 210 -17.32 -10.94 -12.79
CA GLY A 210 -17.74 -12.27 -13.20
C GLY A 210 -17.56 -13.30 -12.08
N ARG A 211 -18.43 -14.32 -12.05
CA ARG A 211 -18.40 -15.35 -10.99
C ARG A 211 -17.03 -16.01 -10.86
N THR A 212 -16.41 -16.35 -11.99
CA THR A 212 -15.05 -16.91 -12.05
C THR A 212 -14.03 -16.00 -11.35
N THR A 213 -14.04 -14.70 -11.63
CA THR A 213 -13.13 -13.74 -10.99
C THR A 213 -13.37 -13.65 -9.47
N ILE A 214 -14.63 -13.71 -9.03
CA ILE A 214 -14.97 -13.72 -7.60
C ILE A 214 -14.40 -14.98 -6.92
N ASP A 215 -14.58 -16.14 -7.54
CA ASP A 215 -14.12 -17.43 -7.00
C ASP A 215 -12.58 -17.49 -6.99
N GLU A 216 -11.90 -16.99 -8.01
CA GLU A 216 -10.44 -16.88 -8.09
C GLU A 216 -9.86 -15.93 -7.03
N LEU A 217 -10.46 -14.74 -6.85
CA LEU A 217 -10.05 -13.81 -5.79
C LEU A 217 -10.29 -14.39 -4.38
N THR A 218 -11.38 -15.13 -4.20
CA THR A 218 -11.69 -15.81 -2.94
C THR A 218 -10.63 -16.87 -2.65
N THR A 219 -10.28 -17.67 -3.67
CA THR A 219 -9.22 -18.68 -3.58
C THR A 219 -7.88 -18.05 -3.23
N LEU A 220 -7.50 -16.94 -3.88
CA LEU A 220 -6.27 -16.21 -3.57
C LEU A 220 -6.26 -15.67 -2.14
N ARG A 221 -7.36 -15.05 -1.68
CA ARG A 221 -7.48 -14.58 -0.31
C ARG A 221 -7.24 -15.71 0.68
N ASP A 222 -7.88 -16.85 0.46
CA ASP A 222 -7.79 -17.97 1.37
C ASP A 222 -6.38 -18.59 1.33
N LEU A 223 -5.77 -18.75 0.16
CA LEU A 223 -4.37 -19.20 0.05
C LEU A 223 -3.39 -18.25 0.77
N TYR A 224 -3.60 -16.94 0.66
CA TYR A 224 -2.71 -15.95 1.24
C TYR A 224 -2.81 -15.84 2.76
N PHE A 225 -4.02 -15.95 3.32
CA PHE A 225 -4.28 -15.62 4.72
C PHE A 225 -4.78 -16.78 5.59
N ASN A 226 -5.15 -17.93 5.01
CA ASN A 226 -5.54 -19.12 5.78
C ASN A 226 -4.33 -19.89 6.35
N ASN A 227 -3.30 -19.15 6.79
CA ASN A 227 -2.15 -19.69 7.48
C ASN A 227 -2.38 -19.53 8.99
N LYS A 228 -2.38 -20.65 9.72
CA LYS A 228 -2.56 -20.68 11.18
C LYS A 228 -1.57 -19.78 11.92
N ASN A 229 -0.38 -19.54 11.34
CA ASN A 229 0.65 -18.71 11.93
C ASN A 229 0.34 -17.20 11.87
N LEU A 230 -0.64 -16.77 11.06
CA LEU A 230 -1.05 -15.37 10.97
C LEU A 230 -2.16 -15.00 11.98
N ILE A 231 -2.73 -15.99 12.67
CA ILE A 231 -3.82 -15.76 13.60
C ILE A 231 -3.24 -15.56 15.01
N ASP A 232 -3.59 -14.46 15.67
CA ASP A 232 -3.21 -14.22 17.06
C ASP A 232 -3.77 -15.34 17.95
N ALA A 233 -2.87 -16.11 18.56
CA ALA A 233 -3.21 -17.23 19.43
C ALA A 233 -4.15 -16.83 20.58
N LYS A 234 -4.05 -15.58 21.08
CA LYS A 234 -4.96 -15.06 22.12
C LYS A 234 -6.37 -14.84 21.58
N LEU A 235 -6.51 -14.36 20.35
CA LEU A 235 -7.82 -14.19 19.71
C LEU A 235 -8.46 -15.55 19.38
N VAL A 236 -7.67 -16.51 18.88
CA VAL A 236 -8.13 -17.90 18.69
C VAL A 236 -8.70 -18.45 19.99
N GLN A 237 -7.97 -18.29 21.10
CA GLN A 237 -8.46 -18.71 22.40
C GLN A 237 -9.79 -18.04 22.75
N LEU A 238 -9.89 -16.70 22.68
CA LEU A 238 -11.11 -15.96 23.02
C LEU A 238 -12.36 -16.42 22.24
N TYR A 239 -12.23 -16.65 20.93
CA TYR A 239 -13.37 -17.03 20.08
C TYR A 239 -13.68 -18.53 20.08
N HIS A 240 -12.73 -19.37 20.49
CA HIS A 240 -12.91 -20.82 20.60
C HIS A 240 -13.05 -21.31 22.05
N LEU A 241 -13.20 -20.42 23.03
CA LEU A 241 -13.66 -20.78 24.36
C LEU A 241 -15.06 -21.39 24.25
N SER A 242 -15.19 -22.65 24.67
CA SER A 242 -16.48 -23.34 24.72
C SER A 242 -17.42 -22.59 25.68
N PRO A 243 -18.69 -22.32 25.31
CA PRO A 243 -19.67 -21.67 26.20
C PRO A 243 -19.88 -22.38 27.55
N ALA A 244 -19.40 -23.61 27.69
CA ALA A 244 -19.52 -24.43 28.89
C ALA A 244 -18.71 -23.91 30.10
N ASP A 245 -17.63 -23.16 29.89
CA ASP A 245 -16.72 -22.76 30.98
C ASP A 245 -17.16 -21.48 31.70
N ASN A 246 -18.15 -20.76 31.17
CA ASN A 246 -18.73 -19.55 31.78
C ASN A 246 -20.05 -19.82 32.51
N LYS A 247 -20.24 -21.01 33.10
CA LYS A 247 -21.24 -21.18 34.17
C LYS A 247 -20.77 -20.43 35.41
N ARG A 248 -21.01 -19.12 35.43
CA ARG A 248 -21.09 -18.34 36.67
C ARG A 248 -22.01 -19.11 37.62
N LYS A 249 -21.42 -19.71 38.64
CA LYS A 249 -22.11 -20.15 39.85
C LYS A 249 -22.84 -18.91 40.38
N ARG A 250 -24.11 -18.77 40.00
CA ARG A 250 -25.04 -17.89 40.69
C ARG A 250 -25.25 -18.54 42.05
N SER A 251 -24.44 -18.14 43.03
CA SER A 251 -24.66 -18.53 44.41
C SER A 251 -25.90 -17.77 44.88
N ASP A 252 -27.06 -18.40 44.75
CA ASP A 252 -28.23 -18.01 45.50
C ASP A 252 -27.91 -18.24 46.98
N LYS A 253 -27.62 -17.16 47.70
CA LYS A 253 -27.86 -17.08 49.13
C LYS A 253 -28.57 -15.76 49.44
N GLU A 254 -29.78 -15.99 49.89
CA GLU A 254 -30.77 -15.07 50.45
C GLU A 254 -30.24 -14.34 51.69
N SER A 255 -30.75 -13.12 51.89
CA SER A 255 -30.89 -12.36 53.14
C SER A 255 -29.64 -12.05 53.98
N ASP A 256 -29.23 -10.78 54.07
CA ASP A 256 -29.75 -9.91 55.13
C ASP A 256 -29.16 -8.49 55.11
N GLN A 257 -29.98 -7.58 55.60
CA GLN A 257 -29.79 -6.14 55.75
C GLN A 257 -28.60 -5.81 56.65
N HIS A 258 -27.78 -4.81 56.28
CA HIS A 258 -27.62 -3.61 57.11
C HIS A 258 -26.77 -2.53 56.43
N GLU A 259 -27.29 -1.31 56.50
CA GLU A 259 -26.65 -0.05 56.19
C GLU A 259 -25.29 0.13 56.88
N LYS A 260 -24.34 0.78 56.19
CA LYS A 260 -23.52 1.89 56.70
C LYS A 260 -22.56 2.43 55.62
N LYS A 261 -22.85 3.63 55.12
CA LYS A 261 -21.84 4.65 54.76
C LYS A 261 -21.06 5.04 56.04
N PRO A 262 -19.83 5.62 56.02
CA PRO A 262 -19.41 6.65 55.07
C PRO A 262 -17.89 6.80 54.78
N LYS A 263 -17.59 7.87 54.02
CA LYS A 263 -16.41 8.78 54.09
C LYS A 263 -15.19 8.51 53.19
N LEU A 264 -15.17 9.38 52.17
CA LEU A 264 -14.04 10.05 51.53
C LEU A 264 -13.06 10.66 52.56
N THR A 265 -11.76 10.43 52.39
CA THR A 265 -10.70 11.30 52.91
C THR A 265 -9.56 11.41 51.89
N THR A 266 -9.37 12.63 51.44
CA THR A 266 -8.20 13.20 50.76
C THR A 266 -7.03 13.32 51.74
N ASN A 267 -5.79 13.10 51.29
CA ASN A 267 -4.53 13.76 51.68
C ASN A 267 -3.43 13.17 50.76
N ALA A 268 -2.73 13.91 49.90
CA ALA A 268 -1.87 15.09 50.07
C ALA A 268 -0.46 14.75 50.61
N GLY A 269 0.54 15.13 49.81
CA GLY A 269 1.97 15.26 50.16
C GLY A 269 2.89 14.17 49.58
N ASN A 270 4.12 14.43 49.17
CA ASN A 270 4.81 15.61 48.64
C ASN A 270 6.21 15.11 48.23
N ASP A 271 6.86 15.83 47.31
CA ASP A 271 8.32 15.99 47.17
C ASP A 271 9.16 14.72 46.82
N GLY A 272 10.04 14.71 45.82
CA GLY A 272 10.78 15.79 45.19
C GLY A 272 12.27 15.51 45.36
N ALA A 273 12.98 15.18 44.26
CA ALA A 273 14.44 15.29 44.20
C ALA A 273 14.89 15.42 42.73
N VAL A 274 15.13 16.66 42.35
CA VAL A 274 15.90 17.11 41.19
C VAL A 274 17.39 17.04 41.55
N GLN A 275 18.23 16.48 40.68
CA GLN A 275 19.64 16.88 40.56
C GLN A 275 20.07 16.91 39.08
N ASP A 276 20.00 18.12 38.53
CA ASP A 276 21.02 18.91 37.84
C ASP A 276 22.14 18.24 37.01
N VAL A 277 22.09 18.58 35.71
CA VAL A 277 23.13 19.10 34.80
C VAL A 277 24.58 18.59 34.92
N GLY A 278 25.01 17.93 33.83
CA GLY A 278 26.39 17.83 33.40
C GLY A 278 26.46 17.94 31.87
N ASN A 279 26.73 19.16 31.39
CA ASN A 279 26.90 19.50 29.98
C ASN A 279 28.32 19.11 29.55
N SER A 280 28.49 18.32 28.49
CA SER A 280 29.75 18.25 27.74
C SER A 280 29.47 17.89 26.29
N GLN A 281 29.83 18.85 25.43
CA GLN A 281 29.83 18.76 23.99
C GLN A 281 30.85 17.70 23.56
N ASP A 282 30.44 16.79 22.67
CA ASP A 282 31.39 16.21 21.72
C ASP A 282 30.65 15.76 20.45
N ALA A 283 30.96 16.45 19.36
CA ALA A 283 30.43 16.19 18.04
C ALA A 283 31.15 14.95 17.46
N ARG A 284 30.44 13.83 17.36
CA ARG A 284 30.79 12.74 16.45
C ARG A 284 29.58 12.32 15.64
N HIS A 285 29.70 12.52 14.32
CA HIS A 285 28.83 11.95 13.32
C HIS A 285 28.80 10.42 13.45
N VAL A 286 27.79 9.90 14.15
CA VAL A 286 27.46 8.48 14.11
C VAL A 286 26.46 8.28 13.00
N ARG A 287 26.99 7.79 11.87
CA ARG A 287 26.23 7.25 10.75
C ARG A 287 25.47 6.02 11.25
N SER A 288 24.21 6.18 11.61
CA SER A 288 23.32 5.06 11.96
C SER A 288 23.03 4.24 10.70
N GLN A 289 23.88 3.25 10.41
CA GLN A 289 23.46 2.10 9.62
C GLN A 289 22.49 1.30 10.49
N ALA A 290 21.22 1.25 10.07
CA ALA A 290 20.27 0.31 10.64
C ALA A 290 20.65 -1.09 10.14
N GLU A 291 21.47 -1.80 10.91
CA GLU A 291 21.67 -3.24 10.77
C GLU A 291 20.37 -3.94 11.20
N VAL A 292 19.57 -4.36 10.22
CA VAL A 292 18.48 -5.32 10.42
C VAL A 292 19.14 -6.69 10.59
N SER A 293 19.41 -7.05 11.84
CA SER A 293 19.75 -8.42 12.22
C SER A 293 18.48 -9.28 12.18
N GLY A 294 18.23 -9.87 11.00
CA GLY A 294 17.30 -10.98 10.77
C GLY A 294 18.00 -12.07 9.96
N PRO A 295 17.60 -13.34 10.06
CA PRO A 295 18.40 -14.46 9.60
C PRO A 295 18.65 -14.41 8.09
N VAL A 296 19.91 -14.67 7.76
CA VAL A 296 20.55 -14.62 6.45
C VAL A 296 19.86 -15.52 5.43
N GLY A 297 19.59 -14.97 4.24
CA GLY A 297 19.82 -15.72 3.00
C GLY A 297 18.68 -15.71 1.98
N VAL A 298 18.93 -14.96 0.89
CA VAL A 298 18.49 -15.21 -0.49
C VAL A 298 17.17 -14.54 -0.92
N LYS A 299 17.30 -13.56 -1.85
CA LYS A 299 16.30 -12.89 -2.73
C LYS A 299 15.74 -11.49 -2.39
N THR A 300 16.36 -10.70 -1.52
CA THR A 300 16.01 -9.26 -1.41
C THR A 300 16.53 -8.40 -2.58
N ASP A 301 17.52 -8.88 -3.35
CA ASP A 301 18.17 -8.08 -4.41
C ASP A 301 17.23 -7.68 -5.57
N VAL A 302 16.26 -8.52 -5.92
CA VAL A 302 15.35 -8.26 -7.05
C VAL A 302 14.47 -7.03 -6.78
N TYR A 303 14.11 -6.79 -5.52
CA TYR A 303 13.26 -5.67 -5.13
C TYR A 303 14.04 -4.48 -4.55
N ALA A 304 15.24 -4.71 -3.99
CA ALA A 304 16.13 -3.61 -3.58
C ALA A 304 16.48 -2.67 -4.75
N SER A 305 16.62 -3.22 -5.97
CA SER A 305 16.81 -2.43 -7.20
C SER A 305 15.60 -1.55 -7.58
N THR A 306 14.44 -1.73 -6.96
CA THR A 306 13.21 -1.04 -7.33
C THR A 306 12.82 0.09 -6.38
N GLU A 307 13.53 0.22 -5.27
CA GLU A 307 13.42 1.37 -4.37
C GLU A 307 14.00 2.64 -5.02
N TRP A 308 15.05 2.47 -5.84
CA TRP A 308 15.75 3.56 -6.52
C TRP A 308 15.49 3.51 -8.02
N VAL A 309 14.83 4.52 -8.56
CA VAL A 309 14.64 4.67 -10.02
C VAL A 309 15.99 4.83 -10.73
N LEU A 310 16.89 5.59 -10.12
CA LEU A 310 18.31 5.68 -10.46
C LEU A 310 19.09 5.20 -9.23
N GLY A 311 19.78 4.08 -9.34
CA GLY A 311 20.54 3.48 -8.25
C GLY A 311 21.67 4.39 -7.77
N PRO A 312 22.26 4.11 -6.59
CA PRO A 312 23.33 4.93 -6.01
C PRO A 312 24.60 5.00 -6.88
N SER A 313 24.76 4.11 -7.86
CA SER A 313 25.86 4.08 -8.82
C SER A 313 25.52 4.73 -10.18
N ALA A 314 24.32 5.27 -10.36
CA ALA A 314 23.89 5.86 -11.62
C ALA A 314 24.66 7.16 -11.92
N THR A 315 25.10 7.32 -13.16
CA THR A 315 25.77 8.52 -13.66
C THR A 315 24.77 9.52 -14.24
N GLY A 316 25.21 10.76 -14.46
CA GLY A 316 24.40 11.76 -15.18
C GLY A 316 24.01 11.31 -16.58
N ASN A 317 24.89 10.57 -17.28
CA ASN A 317 24.58 10.02 -18.60
C ASN A 317 23.50 8.95 -18.53
N ASP A 318 23.48 8.13 -17.48
CA ASP A 318 22.42 7.13 -17.28
C ASP A 318 21.05 7.81 -17.12
N ALA A 319 20.99 8.92 -16.37
CA ALA A 319 19.79 9.71 -16.21
C ALA A 319 19.34 10.34 -17.54
N ILE A 320 20.26 10.94 -18.30
CA ILE A 320 19.97 11.56 -19.61
C ILE A 320 19.46 10.50 -20.59
N ASN A 321 20.17 9.37 -20.74
CA ASN A 321 19.77 8.32 -21.67
C ASN A 321 18.40 7.74 -21.32
N ARG A 322 18.05 7.66 -20.03
CA ARG A 322 16.76 7.14 -19.57
C ARG A 322 15.61 8.12 -19.75
N PHE A 323 15.83 9.41 -19.48
CA PHE A 323 14.74 10.40 -19.38
C PHE A 323 14.71 11.44 -20.49
N ALA A 324 15.76 11.63 -21.28
CA ALA A 324 15.74 12.57 -22.41
C ALA A 324 14.61 12.31 -23.42
N PRO A 325 14.29 11.06 -23.81
CA PRO A 325 13.16 10.81 -24.71
C PRO A 325 11.81 11.22 -24.14
N VAL A 326 11.65 11.10 -22.82
CA VAL A 326 10.43 11.51 -22.10
C VAL A 326 10.32 13.03 -22.07
N LEU A 327 11.42 13.73 -21.79
CA LEU A 327 11.44 15.19 -21.75
C LEU A 327 11.26 15.85 -23.13
N GLN A 328 11.62 15.14 -24.21
CA GLN A 328 11.40 15.62 -25.58
C GLN A 328 9.94 15.45 -26.05
N SER A 329 9.18 14.55 -25.43
CA SER A 329 7.81 14.21 -25.84
C SER A 329 6.73 14.91 -24.99
N ILE A 330 7.12 15.65 -23.95
CA ILE A 330 6.22 16.24 -22.96
C ILE A 330 6.50 17.73 -22.83
N ASP A 331 5.45 18.56 -22.76
CA ASP A 331 5.60 19.94 -22.30
C ASP A 331 6.02 19.92 -20.82
N VAL A 332 7.30 20.21 -20.57
CA VAL A 332 7.97 20.08 -19.25
C VAL A 332 7.26 20.85 -18.15
N THR A 333 6.43 21.85 -18.49
CA THR A 333 5.60 22.59 -17.54
C THR A 333 4.57 21.72 -16.79
N TRP A 334 4.23 20.54 -17.31
CA TRP A 334 3.28 19.60 -16.70
C TRP A 334 3.89 18.77 -15.55
N LEU A 335 5.18 18.41 -15.63
CA LEU A 335 5.84 17.54 -14.64
C LEU A 335 6.16 18.23 -13.31
N LEU A 336 6.15 19.55 -13.28
CA LEU A 336 6.55 20.39 -12.14
C LEU A 336 5.37 20.93 -11.33
N ARG A 337 4.14 20.48 -11.61
CA ARG A 337 2.94 20.75 -10.81
C ARG A 337 2.66 19.57 -9.88
#